data_AF-A0A4Y2LW45-F1
#
_entry.id   AF-A0A4Y2LW45-F1
#
_cell.length_a   1.000
_cell.length_b   1.000
_cell.length_c   1.000
_cell.angle_alpha   90.00
_cell.angle_beta   90.00
_cell.angle_gamma   90.00
#
_symmetry.space_group_name_H-M   'P 1'
#
loop_
_entity.id
_entity.type
_entity.pdbx_description
1 polymer ?
#
loop_
_entity_poly.entity_id
_entity_poly.type
_entity_poly.pdbx_seq_one_letter_code
_entity_poly.pdbx_strand_id
1 'polypeptide(L)'
;MRPFSLHSWAIWWEEIQTKESTLKIKMYEPKNTFVDDVLPLALPKDFLEATYYHYRDFPKPYWKRYLVAKRFVDCRQAKTPKLFKSGMNTKFFVMENSSDYRMDFYNGCSVHEG
;
A
#
# COMPACT_ATOMS: atom_id res chain seq x y z
N MET A 1 16.32 29.40 11.75
CA MET A 1 16.63 27.98 11.49
C MET A 1 16.65 27.77 9.99
N ARG A 2 17.74 27.25 9.43
CA ARG A 2 17.82 27.00 7.98
C ARG A 2 16.95 25.78 7.65
N PRO A 3 16.09 25.83 6.62
CA PRO A 3 15.41 24.64 6.17
C PRO A 3 16.43 23.70 5.53
N PHE A 4 16.44 22.45 5.97
CA PHE A 4 17.24 21.39 5.38
C PHE A 4 16.77 21.17 3.94
N SER A 5 17.68 21.39 3.00
CA SER A 5 17.51 21.08 1.58
C SER A 5 17.53 19.57 1.36
N LEU A 6 16.40 19.01 0.92
CA LEU A 6 16.30 17.62 0.45
C LEU A 6 15.78 17.64 -0.98
N HIS A 7 16.70 17.44 -1.92
CA HIS A 7 16.48 17.40 -3.37
C HIS A 7 15.50 16.28 -3.76
N SER A 8 14.26 16.61 -4.14
CA SER A 8 13.34 15.78 -4.96
C SER A 8 13.05 14.35 -4.46
N TRP A 9 12.07 14.17 -3.54
CA TRP A 9 11.88 12.91 -2.77
C TRP A 9 10.56 12.17 -3.02
N ALA A 10 9.59 12.74 -3.75
CA ALA A 10 8.26 12.15 -3.91
C ALA A 10 8.10 11.45 -5.27
N ILE A 11 8.46 10.16 -5.35
CA ILE A 11 8.04 9.29 -6.45
C ILE A 11 6.76 8.60 -6.01
N TRP A 12 5.69 8.78 -6.77
CA TRP A 12 4.40 8.13 -6.53
C TRP A 12 4.29 6.87 -7.39
N TRP A 13 3.69 5.81 -6.87
CA TRP A 13 3.36 4.63 -7.67
C TRP A 13 2.02 4.02 -7.28
N GLU A 14 1.43 3.33 -8.24
CA GLU A 14 0.20 2.53 -8.07
C GLU A 14 0.44 1.13 -8.62
N GLU A 15 0.01 0.12 -7.86
CA GLU A 15 -0.06 -1.26 -8.35
C GLU A 15 -1.39 -1.49 -9.07
N ILE A 16 -1.31 -1.93 -10.31
CA ILE A 16 -2.47 -2.22 -11.14
C ILE A 16 -2.46 -3.70 -11.44
N GLN A 17 -3.46 -4.42 -10.94
CA GLN A 17 -3.69 -5.80 -11.32
C GLN A 17 -4.57 -5.84 -12.56
N THR A 18 -4.01 -6.37 -13.65
CA THR A 18 -4.75 -6.52 -14.92
C THR A 18 -5.61 -7.78 -14.89
N LYS A 19 -6.63 -7.84 -15.77
CA LYS A 19 -7.51 -9.02 -15.93
C LYS A 19 -6.72 -10.30 -16.30
N GLU A 20 -5.53 -10.13 -16.88
CA GLU A 20 -4.61 -11.20 -17.26
C GLU A 20 -3.66 -11.61 -16.11
N SER A 21 -3.99 -11.26 -14.86
CA SER A 21 -3.19 -11.52 -13.65
C SER A 21 -1.77 -10.95 -13.68
N THR A 22 -1.45 -10.07 -14.62
CA THR A 22 -0.14 -9.43 -14.71
C THR A 22 -0.11 -8.19 -13.82
N LEU A 23 0.83 -8.16 -12.87
CA LEU A 23 1.08 -7.02 -11.99
C LEU A 23 1.89 -5.96 -12.74
N LYS A 24 1.31 -4.77 -12.88
CA LYS A 24 1.96 -3.59 -13.46
C LYS A 24 2.13 -2.53 -12.38
N ILE A 25 3.29 -1.88 -12.38
CA ILE A 25 3.61 -0.76 -11.50
C ILE A 25 3.57 0.50 -12.35
N LYS A 26 2.65 1.40 -12.03
CA LYS A 26 2.57 2.73 -12.64
C LYS A 26 3.39 3.69 -11.78
N MET A 27 4.39 4.34 -12.35
CA MET A 27 5.30 5.25 -11.64
C MET A 27 5.15 6.67 -12.20
N TYR A 28 5.10 7.65 -11.31
CA TYR A 28 5.03 9.06 -11.67
C TYR A 28 6.32 9.76 -11.29
N GLU A 29 6.96 10.41 -12.26
CA GLU A 29 8.13 11.25 -12.01
C GLU A 29 7.68 12.71 -11.82
N PRO A 30 8.03 13.37 -10.69
CA PRO A 30 7.72 14.77 -10.51
C PRO A 30 8.56 15.63 -11.46
N LYS A 31 7.91 16.52 -12.22
CA LYS A 31 8.61 17.51 -13.04
C LYS A 31 9.10 18.68 -12.18
N ASN A 32 10.22 18.49 -11.49
CA ASN A 32 10.98 19.52 -10.76
C ASN A 32 10.17 20.45 -9.81
N THR A 33 8.93 20.07 -9.47
CA THR A 33 8.05 20.84 -8.61
C THR A 33 8.08 20.24 -7.21
N PHE A 34 8.19 21.12 -6.23
CA PHE A 34 8.11 20.79 -4.82
C PHE A 34 6.71 20.22 -4.56
N VAL A 35 6.64 18.94 -4.18
CA VAL A 35 5.39 18.27 -3.88
C VAL A 35 5.23 18.33 -2.36
N ASP A 36 4.28 19.12 -1.87
CA ASP A 36 3.92 19.12 -0.45
C ASP A 36 3.51 17.70 -0.01
N ASP A 37 3.92 17.31 1.20
CA ASP A 37 3.66 16.00 1.82
C ASP A 37 2.16 15.69 2.05
N VAL A 38 1.26 16.59 1.64
CA VAL A 38 -0.17 16.63 2.02
C VAL A 38 -1.10 15.95 1.00
N LEU A 39 -0.66 15.51 -0.18
CA LEU A 39 -1.60 15.04 -1.23
C LEU A 39 -1.55 13.54 -1.52
N PRO A 40 -2.49 12.74 -0.97
CA PRO A 40 -2.85 11.44 -1.51
C PRO A 40 -4.29 11.44 -2.07
N LEU A 41 -4.75 12.48 -2.78
CA LEU A 41 -6.16 12.60 -3.20
C LEU A 41 -6.40 12.99 -4.66
N ALA A 42 -5.44 13.59 -5.36
CA ALA A 42 -5.49 13.76 -6.81
C ALA A 42 -4.06 13.88 -7.32
N LEU A 43 -3.66 13.01 -8.26
CA LEU A 43 -2.41 13.16 -8.99
C LEU A 43 -2.35 14.59 -9.53
N PRO A 44 -1.37 15.42 -9.13
CA PRO A 44 -1.30 16.77 -9.65
C PRO A 44 -1.22 16.69 -11.17
N LYS A 45 -2.02 17.51 -11.85
CA LYS A 45 -2.12 17.54 -13.32
C LYS A 45 -0.77 17.78 -14.02
N ASP A 46 0.29 18.06 -13.27
CA ASP A 46 1.66 18.28 -13.73
C ASP A 46 2.52 17.00 -13.76
N PHE A 47 2.05 15.88 -13.19
CA PHE A 47 2.71 14.56 -13.24
C PHE A 47 2.44 13.80 -14.55
N LEU A 48 2.45 14.51 -15.68
CA LEU A 48 1.82 14.08 -16.93
C LEU A 48 2.47 12.89 -17.66
N GLU A 49 3.55 12.32 -17.15
CA GLU A 49 4.13 11.12 -17.75
C GLU A 49 4.23 10.01 -16.72
N ALA A 50 3.23 9.14 -16.74
CA ALA A 50 3.24 7.91 -15.96
C ALA A 50 3.91 6.82 -16.79
N THR A 51 5.01 6.27 -16.30
CA THR A 51 5.66 5.12 -16.92
C THR A 51 5.10 3.84 -16.30
N TYR A 52 4.77 2.86 -17.15
CA TYR A 52 4.29 1.57 -16.72
C TYR A 52 5.41 0.55 -16.81
N TYR A 53 5.68 -0.13 -15.70
CA TYR A 53 6.65 -1.21 -15.63
C TYR A 53 5.93 -2.52 -15.32
N HIS A 54 6.39 -3.62 -15.91
CA HIS A 54 6.10 -4.93 -15.36
C HIS A 54 6.84 -5.10 -14.04
N TYR A 55 6.27 -5.85 -13.10
CA TYR A 55 6.91 -6.14 -11.81
C TYR A 55 8.35 -6.67 -11.97
N ARG A 56 8.59 -7.51 -12.98
CA ARG A 56 9.91 -8.11 -13.26
C ARG A 56 10.93 -7.13 -13.83
N ASP A 57 10.45 -6.09 -14.51
CA ASP A 57 11.27 -5.12 -15.23
C ASP A 57 11.36 -3.77 -14.49
N PHE A 58 10.89 -3.72 -13.23
CA PHE A 58 10.90 -2.49 -12.45
C PHE A 58 12.34 -2.03 -12.15
N PRO A 59 12.66 -0.73 -12.24
CA PRO A 59 14.02 -0.25 -12.07
C PRO A 59 14.60 -0.59 -10.69
N LYS A 60 15.77 -1.24 -10.69
CA LYS A 60 16.51 -1.62 -9.46
C LYS A 60 16.73 -0.48 -8.45
N PRO A 61 17.00 0.77 -8.85
CA PRO A 61 17.17 1.87 -7.90
C PRO A 61 15.95 2.12 -7.01
N TYR A 62 14.74 1.88 -7.54
CA TYR A 62 13.48 2.11 -6.84
C TYR A 62 12.94 0.85 -6.15
N TRP A 63 13.51 -0.32 -6.45
CA TRP A 63 13.04 -1.61 -5.92
C TRP A 63 12.96 -1.67 -4.40
N LYS A 64 13.98 -1.14 -3.70
CA LYS A 64 13.96 -1.10 -2.22
C LYS A 64 12.82 -0.26 -1.67
N ARG A 65 12.50 0.87 -2.31
CA ARG A 65 11.39 1.75 -1.90
C ARG A 65 10.04 1.07 -2.13
N TYR A 66 9.90 0.44 -3.30
CA TYR A 66 8.74 -0.38 -3.63
C TYR A 66 8.52 -1.51 -2.60
N LEU A 67 9.58 -2.24 -2.22
CA LEU A 67 9.47 -3.30 -1.22
C LEU A 67 9.04 -2.79 0.17
N VAL A 68 9.54 -1.64 0.60
CA VAL A 68 9.11 -1.02 1.88
C VAL A 68 7.63 -0.68 1.83
N ALA A 69 7.16 -0.12 0.73
CA ALA A 69 5.76 0.18 0.53
C ALA A 69 4.89 -1.08 0.46
N LYS A 70 5.36 -2.13 -0.22
CA LYS A 70 4.65 -3.41 -0.27
C LYS A 70 4.49 -4.00 1.12
N ARG A 71 5.54 -3.98 1.94
CA ARG A 71 5.47 -4.41 3.35
C ARG A 71 4.47 -3.59 4.16
N PHE A 72 4.38 -2.29 3.91
CA PHE A 72 3.39 -1.45 4.55
C PHE A 72 1.96 -1.87 4.16
N VAL A 73 1.72 -2.13 2.86
CA VAL A 73 0.44 -2.65 2.37
C VAL A 73 0.13 -4.01 2.99
N ASP A 74 1.10 -4.92 3.05
CA ASP A 74 0.93 -6.24 3.67
C ASP A 74 0.54 -6.12 5.15
N CYS A 75 1.26 -5.29 5.92
CA CYS A 75 0.95 -5.00 7.31
C CYS A 75 -0.43 -4.37 7.50
N ARG A 76 -0.85 -3.50 6.57
CA ARG A 76 -2.20 -2.91 6.58
C ARG A 76 -3.25 -3.97 6.32
N GLN A 77 -3.04 -4.82 5.32
CA GLN A 77 -3.99 -5.87 4.95
C GLN A 77 -4.15 -6.92 6.06
N ALA A 78 -3.07 -7.27 6.74
CA ALA A 78 -3.06 -8.16 7.92
C ALA A 78 -3.88 -7.65 9.11
N LYS A 79 -4.11 -6.33 9.19
CA LYS A 79 -4.85 -5.69 10.29
C LYS A 79 -6.22 -5.16 9.88
N THR A 80 -6.56 -5.22 8.60
CA THR A 80 -7.82 -4.70 8.07
C THR A 80 -8.78 -5.87 7.85
N PRO A 81 -9.92 -5.92 8.57
CA PRO A 81 -10.89 -6.99 8.39
C PRO A 81 -11.60 -6.85 7.04
N LYS A 82 -11.55 -7.91 6.24
CA LYS A 82 -12.25 -8.02 4.96
C LYS A 82 -13.69 -8.50 5.13
N LEU A 83 -13.85 -9.54 5.96
CA LEU A 83 -15.15 -10.16 6.25
C LEU A 83 -15.22 -10.45 7.74
N PHE A 84 -16.42 -10.41 8.30
CA PHE A 84 -16.65 -10.84 9.67
C PHE A 84 -17.92 -11.68 9.79
N LYS A 85 -17.92 -12.58 10.77
CA LYS A 85 -19.07 -13.41 11.12
C LYS A 85 -19.26 -13.40 12.64
N SER A 86 -20.43 -12.95 13.09
CA SER A 86 -20.82 -13.05 14.48
C SER A 86 -21.40 -14.45 14.75
N GLY A 87 -20.83 -15.14 15.73
CA GLY A 87 -21.33 -16.39 16.29
C GLY A 87 -21.92 -16.19 17.68
N MET A 88 -22.21 -17.30 18.37
CA MET A 88 -22.88 -17.29 19.68
C MET A 88 -22.01 -16.67 20.78
N ASN A 89 -20.71 -16.98 20.79
CA ASN A 89 -19.80 -16.53 21.85
C ASN A 89 -18.65 -15.65 21.33
N THR A 90 -18.54 -15.51 20.01
CA THR A 90 -17.38 -14.90 19.35
C THR A 90 -17.75 -14.16 18.07
N LYS A 91 -16.87 -13.27 17.65
CA LYS A 91 -16.87 -12.64 16.35
C LYS A 91 -15.59 -13.01 15.62
N PHE A 92 -15.72 -13.67 14.49
CA PHE A 92 -14.61 -14.04 13.62
C PHE A 92 -14.38 -12.96 12.59
N PHE A 93 -13.12 -12.68 12.29
CA PHE A 93 -12.66 -11.73 11.29
C PHE A 93 -11.65 -12.42 10.39
N VAL A 94 -11.86 -12.31 9.09
CA VAL A 94 -10.89 -12.69 8.07
C VAL A 94 -10.30 -11.40 7.51
N MET A 95 -8.98 -11.29 7.49
CA MET A 95 -8.28 -10.06 7.11
C MET A 95 -8.14 -9.94 5.58
N GLU A 96 -7.72 -8.77 5.09
CA GLU A 96 -7.61 -8.52 3.64
C GLU A 96 -6.55 -9.36 2.94
N ASN A 97 -5.47 -9.74 3.63
CA ASN A 97 -4.42 -10.61 3.09
C ASN A 97 -4.88 -12.07 2.92
N SER A 98 -6.09 -12.41 3.37
CA SER A 98 -6.72 -13.73 3.26
C SER A 98 -5.98 -14.89 3.95
N SER A 99 -4.80 -14.66 4.53
CA SER A 99 -4.07 -15.60 5.38
C SER A 99 -4.41 -15.41 6.85
N ASP A 100 -4.59 -14.15 7.28
CA ASP A 100 -4.71 -13.83 8.70
C ASP A 100 -6.16 -13.81 9.14
N TYR A 101 -6.38 -14.26 10.38
CA TYR A 101 -7.68 -14.20 11.02
C TYR A 101 -7.58 -13.78 12.47
N ARG A 102 -8.67 -13.18 12.94
CA ARG A 102 -8.85 -12.79 14.33
C ARG A 102 -10.18 -13.30 14.84
N MET A 103 -10.22 -13.75 16.07
CA MET A 103 -11.43 -14.18 16.76
C MET A 103 -11.54 -13.43 18.08
N ASP A 104 -12.55 -12.57 18.19
CA ASP A 104 -12.82 -11.80 19.40
C ASP A 104 -13.97 -12.49 20.16
N PHE A 105 -13.70 -12.97 21.37
CA PHE A 105 -14.69 -13.60 22.23
C PHE A 105 -15.41 -12.53 23.05
N TYR A 106 -16.71 -12.67 23.26
CA TYR A 106 -17.49 -11.69 24.04
C TYR A 106 -17.10 -11.65 25.53
N ASN A 107 -16.34 -12.64 26.00
CA ASN A 107 -15.74 -12.64 27.33
C ASN A 107 -14.47 -11.76 27.42
N GLY A 108 -14.07 -11.09 26.35
CA GLY A 108 -12.92 -10.18 26.30
C GLY A 108 -11.61 -10.82 25.84
N CYS A 109 -11.56 -12.13 25.60
CA CYS A 109 -10.38 -12.77 25.00
C CYS A 109 -10.32 -12.53 23.49
N SER A 110 -9.12 -12.39 22.93
CA SER A 110 -8.92 -12.39 21.48
C SER A 110 -7.82 -13.37 21.07
N VAL A 111 -8.02 -14.01 19.92
CA VAL A 111 -7.04 -14.88 19.27
C VAL A 111 -6.70 -14.27 17.93
N HIS A 112 -5.41 -14.19 17.63
CA HIS A 112 -4.88 -13.68 16.38
C HIS A 112 -3.93 -14.72 15.80
N GLU A 113 -4.14 -15.10 14.55
CA GLU A 113 -3.30 -16.06 13.84
C GLU A 113 -2.98 -15.53 12.45
N GLY A 114 -1.70 -15.62 12.07
CA GLY A 114 -1.12 -15.12 10.83
C GLY A 114 0.28 -15.68 10.64
#